data_AF-A0A3A1U7Y0-F1
#
_entry.id   AF-A0A3A1U7Y0-F1
#
_cell.length_a   1.000
_cell.length_b   1.000
_cell.length_c   1.000
_cell.angle_alpha   90.00
_cell.angle_beta   90.00
_cell.angle_gamma   90.00
#
_symmetry.space_group_name_H-M   'P 1'
#
loop_
_entity.id
_entity.type
_entity.pdbx_description
1 polymer ?
#
loop_
_entity_poly.entity_id
_entity_poly.type
_entity_poly.pdbx_seq_one_letter_code
_entity_poly.pdbx_strand_id
1 'polypeptide(L)'
;MVLPLEPLEVGDVVDRAAWPAHVTLVGNAVLTDGATDTAAAVLRAFAAATPPLSGVVAEEAWFEPAASVRVDLVDAPALHVAHTALLTAFERHVEGYALLLPTHGRAGYRPHRTVTAGARPAPGDVLAFPEALLVELDPPGMPGRALILARWPLGGAAGATEVDAGEVHRVLDVLADAPRWVIGGWGVDALAGERTRPHHDLDLLVEADDLAAVLAALDRAGYRPGFVWSENRWQGEGDRLLPSAFAAVDDAGREVDVHAVRFDGDRPVPVSASSVVLPVGALGATGRIGGRVVRCATADAELVMHEGYPLPERQEADVALLRRLAAG
;
A
#
# COMPACT_ATOMS: atom_id res chain seq x y z
N MET A 1 -1.34 7.86 11.71
CA MET A 1 -1.20 8.37 10.33
C MET A 1 -0.53 9.71 10.36
N VAL A 2 0.49 9.91 9.54
CA VAL A 2 1.36 11.11 9.63
C VAL A 2 1.53 11.78 8.27
N LEU A 3 1.83 13.07 8.32
CA LEU A 3 2.21 13.90 7.19
C LEU A 3 3.73 14.16 7.30
N PRO A 4 4.56 13.51 6.48
CA PRO A 4 6.01 13.62 6.59
C PRO A 4 6.49 15.00 6.15
N LEU A 5 7.54 15.52 6.79
CA LEU A 5 8.26 16.72 6.35
C LEU A 5 9.62 16.39 5.73
N GLU A 6 10.04 15.14 5.84
CA GLU A 6 11.26 14.57 5.28
C GLU A 6 10.87 13.31 4.50
N PRO A 7 11.55 12.99 3.38
CA PRO A 7 11.23 11.81 2.58
C PRO A 7 11.29 10.53 3.41
N LEU A 8 10.24 9.71 3.32
CA LEU A 8 10.14 8.39 3.93
C LEU A 8 9.57 7.42 2.89
N GLU A 9 10.19 6.25 2.78
CA GLU A 9 9.81 5.22 1.83
C GLU A 9 9.05 4.09 2.52
N VAL A 10 8.19 3.42 1.75
CA VAL A 10 7.48 2.23 2.25
C VAL A 10 8.49 1.14 2.55
N GLY A 11 8.37 0.56 3.75
CA GLY A 11 9.31 -0.40 4.31
C GLY A 11 10.41 0.21 5.19
N ASP A 12 10.53 1.53 5.25
CA ASP A 12 11.45 2.16 6.21
C ASP A 12 11.06 1.81 7.64
N VAL A 13 12.08 1.43 8.43
CA VAL A 13 11.95 1.16 9.86
C VAL A 13 12.65 2.26 10.65
N VAL A 14 11.85 3.08 11.32
CA VAL A 14 12.31 4.25 12.07
C VAL A 14 12.37 3.92 13.57
N ASP A 15 13.43 4.36 14.24
CA ASP A 15 13.47 4.37 15.71
C ASP A 15 12.52 5.47 16.22
N ARG A 16 11.55 5.11 17.07
CA ARG A 16 10.56 6.05 17.58
C ARG A 16 11.17 7.17 18.42
N ALA A 17 12.35 6.96 19.02
CA ALA A 17 13.07 7.99 19.75
C ALA A 17 13.76 9.02 18.82
N ALA A 18 13.97 8.65 17.54
CA ALA A 18 14.59 9.48 16.52
C ALA A 18 13.65 9.67 15.31
N TRP A 19 12.35 9.79 15.57
CA TRP A 19 11.35 9.93 14.52
C TRP A 19 11.60 11.20 13.69
N PRO A 20 11.67 11.13 12.34
CA PRO A 20 11.82 12.30 11.47
C PRO A 20 10.75 13.37 11.67
N ALA A 21 11.01 14.59 11.20
CA ALA A 21 10.01 15.65 11.31
C ALA A 21 8.72 15.27 10.57
N HIS A 22 7.58 15.40 11.25
CA HIS A 22 6.26 15.10 10.69
C HIS A 22 5.17 15.83 11.49
N VAL A 23 3.98 15.90 10.91
CA VAL A 23 2.74 16.30 11.59
C VAL A 23 1.82 15.10 11.73
N THR A 24 1.29 14.85 12.91
CA THR A 24 0.32 13.77 13.10
C THR A 24 -1.06 14.24 12.61
N LEU A 25 -1.59 13.59 11.57
CA LEU A 25 -2.96 13.84 11.10
C LEU A 25 -3.97 13.09 11.95
N VAL A 26 -3.71 11.80 12.23
CA VAL A 26 -4.50 10.98 13.15
C VAL A 26 -3.55 10.25 14.08
N GLY A 27 -3.79 10.41 15.38
CA GLY A 27 -2.96 9.83 16.45
C GLY A 27 -2.99 8.30 16.47
N ASN A 28 -2.22 7.74 17.41
CA ASN A 28 -2.09 6.30 17.56
C ASN A 28 -3.46 5.67 17.83
N ALA A 29 -3.74 4.56 17.17
CA ALA A 29 -4.98 3.83 17.28
C ALA A 29 -4.69 2.32 17.32
N VAL A 30 -5.63 1.57 17.87
CA VAL A 30 -5.70 0.11 17.74
C VAL A 30 -6.71 -0.26 16.67
N LEU A 31 -6.47 -1.40 16.03
CA LEU A 31 -7.30 -2.03 15.01
C LEU A 31 -7.50 -3.50 15.41
N THR A 32 -8.57 -4.14 14.94
CA THR A 32 -8.67 -5.61 15.00
C THR A 32 -7.63 -6.24 14.05
N ASP A 33 -7.13 -7.43 14.38
CA ASP A 33 -6.26 -8.21 13.50
C ASP A 33 -6.87 -8.34 12.09
N GLY A 34 -6.07 -8.05 11.07
CA GLY A 34 -6.49 -8.08 9.67
C GLY A 34 -7.19 -6.82 9.16
N ALA A 35 -7.46 -5.80 9.99
CA ALA A 35 -8.10 -4.56 9.55
C ALA A 35 -7.13 -3.54 8.91
N THR A 36 -5.83 -3.84 8.84
CA THR A 36 -4.80 -2.94 8.29
C THR A 36 -5.02 -2.63 6.81
N ASP A 37 -5.41 -3.61 5.99
CA ASP A 37 -5.65 -3.40 4.56
C ASP A 37 -6.89 -2.51 4.34
N THR A 38 -7.92 -2.67 5.17
CA THR A 38 -9.08 -1.77 5.17
C THR A 38 -8.69 -0.35 5.60
N ALA A 39 -7.85 -0.20 6.61
CA ALA A 39 -7.30 1.10 7.02
C ALA A 39 -6.50 1.76 5.89
N ALA A 40 -5.68 0.99 5.18
CA ALA A 40 -4.94 1.43 4.01
C ALA A 40 -5.89 1.90 2.89
N ALA A 41 -6.92 1.12 2.56
CA ALA A 41 -7.92 1.49 1.57
C ALA A 41 -8.66 2.79 1.93
N VAL A 42 -9.01 2.99 3.21
CA VAL A 42 -9.63 4.23 3.70
C VAL A 42 -8.68 5.42 3.55
N LEU A 43 -7.41 5.27 3.94
CA LEU A 43 -6.43 6.36 3.82
C LEU A 43 -6.14 6.70 2.36
N ARG A 44 -6.04 5.69 1.49
CA ARG A 44 -5.88 5.87 0.04
C ARG A 44 -7.04 6.66 -0.56
N ALA A 45 -8.29 6.27 -0.28
CA ALA A 45 -9.47 6.97 -0.75
C ALA A 45 -9.53 8.41 -0.23
N PHE A 46 -9.16 8.61 1.04
CA PHE A 46 -9.03 9.95 1.62
C PHE A 46 -7.97 10.79 0.91
N ALA A 47 -6.79 10.24 0.65
CA ALA A 47 -5.68 10.93 0.00
C ALA A 47 -6.05 11.37 -1.42
N ALA A 48 -6.69 10.49 -2.20
CA ALA A 48 -7.17 10.81 -3.54
C ALA A 48 -8.21 11.95 -3.56
N ALA A 49 -9.06 12.02 -2.53
CA ALA A 49 -10.10 13.05 -2.41
C ALA A 49 -9.65 14.36 -1.74
N THR A 50 -8.42 14.40 -1.19
CA THR A 50 -7.94 15.52 -0.38
C THR A 50 -6.81 16.24 -1.11
N PRO A 51 -6.95 17.54 -1.45
CA PRO A 51 -5.85 18.27 -2.09
C PRO A 51 -4.61 18.35 -1.17
N PRO A 52 -3.41 18.62 -1.71
CA PRO A 52 -2.22 18.83 -0.90
C PRO A 52 -2.47 19.81 0.25
N LEU A 53 -2.07 19.41 1.44
CA LEU A 53 -2.30 20.19 2.67
C LEU A 53 -1.10 21.09 2.94
N SER A 54 -1.32 22.17 3.67
CA SER A 54 -0.25 23.05 4.17
C SER A 54 -0.64 23.66 5.51
N GLY A 55 0.34 24.18 6.21
CA GLY A 55 0.15 24.86 7.49
C GLY A 55 1.28 25.85 7.79
N VAL A 56 1.00 26.82 8.66
CA VAL A 56 1.99 27.82 9.07
C VAL A 56 2.53 27.46 10.45
N VAL A 57 3.84 27.50 10.63
CA VAL A 57 4.47 27.28 11.93
C VAL A 57 4.06 28.40 12.87
N ALA A 58 3.44 28.03 14.00
CA ALA A 58 2.96 28.94 15.02
C ALA A 58 3.88 28.89 16.25
N GLU A 59 3.36 29.22 17.44
CA GLU A 59 4.15 29.16 18.66
C GLU A 59 4.58 27.75 19.06
N GLU A 60 5.64 27.70 19.87
CA GLU A 60 6.07 26.49 20.54
C GLU A 60 5.09 26.08 21.64
N ALA A 61 4.88 24.77 21.75
CA ALA A 61 4.11 24.19 22.85
C ALA A 61 4.81 22.94 23.40
N TRP A 62 4.27 22.45 24.51
CA TRP A 62 4.73 21.21 25.15
C TRP A 62 3.54 20.27 25.33
N PHE A 63 3.73 18.99 24.98
CA PHE A 63 2.70 17.96 25.04
C PHE A 63 3.00 16.91 26.12
N GLU A 64 1.92 16.27 26.58
CA GLU A 64 1.86 15.36 27.72
C GLU A 64 2.23 13.90 27.39
N PRO A 65 2.55 13.06 28.42
CA PRO A 65 2.55 13.36 29.85
C PRO A 65 3.75 14.22 30.31
N ALA A 66 3.48 15.16 31.22
CA ALA A 66 4.45 16.05 31.88
C ALA A 66 5.13 17.15 31.03
N ALA A 67 4.51 17.58 29.92
CA ALA A 67 5.07 18.63 29.05
C ALA A 67 6.52 18.31 28.64
N SER A 68 6.81 17.03 28.38
CA SER A 68 8.17 16.53 28.11
C SER A 68 8.49 16.51 26.62
N VAL A 69 7.48 16.55 25.76
CA VAL A 69 7.63 16.57 24.30
C VAL A 69 7.46 18.00 23.80
N ARG A 70 8.54 18.57 23.28
CA ARG A 70 8.55 19.88 22.66
C ARG A 70 7.99 19.79 21.24
N VAL A 71 7.07 20.68 20.91
CA VAL A 71 6.43 20.71 19.58
C VAL A 71 6.31 22.14 19.04
N ASP A 72 6.28 22.24 17.72
CA ASP A 72 5.85 23.44 17.00
C ASP A 72 4.36 23.29 16.69
N LEU A 73 3.52 24.21 17.14
CA LEU A 73 2.12 24.22 16.68
C LEU A 73 2.07 24.59 15.20
N VAL A 74 1.08 24.05 14.51
CA VAL A 74 0.84 24.34 13.10
C VAL A 74 -0.55 24.92 12.95
N ASP A 75 -0.65 26.19 12.58
CA ASP A 75 -1.92 26.82 12.22
C ASP A 75 -2.32 26.37 10.81
N ALA A 76 -3.34 25.54 10.75
CA ALA A 76 -3.84 24.98 9.51
C ALA A 76 -5.31 24.57 9.65
N PRO A 77 -6.26 25.47 9.32
CA PRO A 77 -7.68 25.14 9.31
C PRO A 77 -8.01 23.88 8.47
N ALA A 78 -7.28 23.69 7.36
CA ALA A 78 -7.41 22.52 6.51
C ALA A 78 -7.06 21.19 7.22
N LEU A 79 -6.08 21.20 8.15
CA LEU A 79 -5.72 20.01 8.92
C LEU A 79 -6.84 19.59 9.88
N HIS A 80 -7.59 20.53 10.45
CA HIS A 80 -8.73 20.21 11.31
C HIS A 80 -9.88 19.54 10.52
N VAL A 81 -10.15 20.02 9.31
CA VAL A 81 -11.14 19.41 8.41
C VAL A 81 -10.69 18.01 7.98
N ALA A 82 -9.44 17.88 7.52
CA ALA A 82 -8.81 16.61 7.15
C ALA A 82 -8.84 15.59 8.28
N HIS A 83 -8.41 15.98 9.49
CA HIS A 83 -8.43 15.14 10.68
C HIS A 83 -9.84 14.62 10.99
N THR A 84 -10.84 15.51 10.98
CA THR A 84 -12.22 15.15 11.31
C THR A 84 -12.81 14.18 10.28
N ALA A 85 -12.58 14.45 8.99
CA ALA A 85 -13.04 13.60 7.90
C ALA A 85 -12.41 12.20 7.96
N LEU A 86 -11.09 12.13 8.15
CA LEU A 86 -10.35 10.88 8.22
C LEU A 86 -10.75 10.04 9.44
N LEU A 87 -10.87 10.65 10.63
CA LEU A 87 -11.39 9.96 11.82
C LEU A 87 -12.77 9.35 11.57
N THR A 88 -13.70 10.14 11.02
CA THR A 88 -15.05 9.65 10.71
C THR A 88 -15.04 8.52 9.69
N ALA A 89 -14.14 8.55 8.71
CA ALA A 89 -13.99 7.47 7.73
C ALA A 89 -13.45 6.18 8.40
N PHE A 90 -12.46 6.31 9.28
CA PHE A 90 -11.90 5.17 10.03
C PHE A 90 -12.92 4.54 10.97
N GLU A 91 -13.60 5.35 11.80
CA GLU A 91 -14.65 4.88 12.72
C GLU A 91 -15.80 4.15 12.00
N ARG A 92 -16.08 4.53 10.75
CA ARG A 92 -17.17 3.94 9.96
C ARG A 92 -16.77 2.63 9.28
N HIS A 93 -15.55 2.53 8.77
CA HIS A 93 -15.18 1.46 7.83
C HIS A 93 -14.11 0.51 8.35
N VAL A 94 -13.36 0.89 9.38
CA VAL A 94 -12.25 0.08 9.89
C VAL A 94 -12.68 -0.59 11.20
N GLU A 95 -12.82 -1.91 11.15
CA GLU A 95 -13.27 -2.70 12.30
C GLU A 95 -12.29 -2.60 13.48
N GLY A 96 -12.85 -2.44 14.68
CA GLY A 96 -12.08 -2.33 15.92
C GLY A 96 -11.27 -1.04 16.06
N TYR A 97 -11.42 -0.08 15.14
CA TYR A 97 -10.72 1.20 15.22
C TYR A 97 -11.03 1.94 16.53
N ALA A 98 -9.99 2.23 17.31
CA ALA A 98 -10.09 3.08 18.48
C ALA A 98 -8.80 3.89 18.70
N LEU A 99 -8.94 5.21 18.85
CA LEU A 99 -7.84 6.09 19.23
C LEU A 99 -7.33 5.75 20.65
N LEU A 100 -6.01 5.65 20.81
CA LEU A 100 -5.38 5.43 22.12
C LEU A 100 -5.53 6.64 23.06
N LEU A 101 -5.55 7.85 22.50
CA LEU A 101 -5.75 9.09 23.25
C LEU A 101 -6.91 9.89 22.64
N PRO A 102 -8.17 9.52 22.92
CA PRO A 102 -9.34 10.18 22.33
C PRO A 102 -9.43 11.67 22.64
N THR A 103 -8.84 12.12 23.75
CA THR A 103 -8.77 13.53 24.15
C THR A 103 -7.96 14.40 23.17
N HIS A 104 -7.09 13.81 22.35
CA HIS A 104 -6.35 14.50 21.29
C HIS A 104 -7.04 14.42 19.92
N GLY A 105 -8.24 13.84 19.85
CA GLY A 105 -9.06 13.81 18.65
C GLY A 105 -10.07 14.96 18.57
N ARG A 106 -10.55 15.26 17.37
CA ARG A 106 -11.63 16.22 17.07
C ARG A 106 -11.38 17.59 17.72
N ALA A 107 -12.19 17.97 18.72
CA ALA A 107 -12.07 19.25 19.40
C ALA A 107 -10.75 19.42 20.18
N GLY A 108 -10.12 18.30 20.59
CA GLY A 108 -8.80 18.32 21.23
C GLY A 108 -7.64 18.16 20.25
N TYR A 109 -7.91 18.04 18.95
CA TYR A 109 -6.86 17.97 17.94
C TYR A 109 -6.15 19.31 17.83
N ARG A 110 -4.85 19.27 18.04
CA ARG A 110 -3.94 20.42 17.93
C ARG A 110 -2.84 20.01 16.96
N PRO A 111 -2.90 20.41 15.68
CA PRO A 111 -1.86 20.07 14.71
C PRO A 111 -0.51 20.58 15.20
N HIS A 112 0.48 19.69 15.21
CA HIS A 112 1.81 20.02 15.68
C HIS A 112 2.87 19.17 14.99
N ARG A 113 4.04 19.75 14.85
CA ARG A 113 5.28 19.07 14.45
C ARG A 113 6.07 18.74 15.70
N THR A 114 6.44 17.49 15.88
CA THR A 114 7.38 17.09 16.94
C THR A 114 8.76 17.71 16.66
N VAL A 115 9.38 18.33 17.67
CA VAL A 115 10.72 18.90 17.51
C VAL A 115 11.76 17.78 17.54
N THR A 116 12.45 17.61 16.42
CA THR A 116 13.52 16.63 16.22
C THR A 116 14.89 17.30 16.20
N ALA A 117 15.98 16.52 16.28
CA ALA A 117 17.33 17.06 16.11
C ALA A 117 17.52 17.52 14.67
N GLY A 118 17.83 18.81 14.44
CA GLY A 118 18.06 19.35 13.10
C GLY A 118 17.64 20.82 12.94
N ALA A 119 17.56 21.26 11.68
CA ALA A 119 17.07 22.59 11.35
C ALA A 119 15.60 22.72 11.76
N ARG A 120 15.27 23.82 12.44
CA ARG A 120 13.91 24.12 12.89
C ARG A 120 13.34 25.27 12.05
N PRO A 121 12.13 25.13 11.50
CA PRO A 121 11.46 26.24 10.84
C PRO A 121 11.17 27.35 11.85
N ALA A 122 11.18 28.60 11.39
CA ALA A 122 10.81 29.76 12.17
C ALA A 122 9.27 29.90 12.22
N PRO A 123 8.72 30.52 13.29
CA PRO A 123 7.33 30.95 13.27
C PRO A 123 7.03 31.81 12.03
N GLY A 124 5.96 31.48 11.31
CA GLY A 124 5.60 32.08 10.03
C GLY A 124 6.04 31.29 8.79
N ASP A 125 6.94 30.30 8.94
CA ASP A 125 7.31 29.42 7.83
C ASP A 125 6.12 28.55 7.41
N VAL A 126 6.02 28.27 6.11
CA VAL A 126 4.97 27.41 5.54
C VAL A 126 5.49 25.98 5.41
N LEU A 127 4.76 25.05 6.01
CA LEU A 127 4.95 23.62 5.86
C LEU A 127 4.01 23.09 4.79
N ALA A 128 4.54 22.30 3.85
CA ALA A 128 3.75 21.62 2.82
C ALA A 128 3.67 20.12 3.14
N PHE A 129 2.50 19.54 2.92
CA PHE A 129 2.21 18.13 3.15
C PHE A 129 1.65 17.54 1.86
N PRO A 130 2.52 17.07 0.93
CA PRO A 130 2.07 16.56 -0.36
C PRO A 130 1.56 15.12 -0.28
N GLU A 131 1.80 14.41 0.82
CA GLU A 131 1.46 13.00 0.96
C GLU A 131 1.07 12.66 2.41
N ALA A 132 0.41 11.51 2.58
CA ALA A 132 0.07 10.95 3.88
C ALA A 132 0.61 9.52 4.00
N LEU A 133 1.06 9.16 5.21
CA LEU A 133 1.62 7.85 5.52
C LEU A 133 0.73 7.07 6.49
N LEU A 134 0.56 5.79 6.21
CA LEU A 134 0.11 4.80 7.18
C LEU A 134 1.33 4.14 7.83
N VAL A 135 1.34 4.10 9.15
CA VAL A 135 2.51 3.67 9.92
C VAL A 135 2.06 2.70 11.00
N GLU A 136 2.73 1.56 11.08
CA GLU A 136 2.59 0.59 12.16
C GLU A 136 3.59 0.90 13.27
N LEU A 137 3.13 0.91 14.52
CA LEU A 137 3.95 1.15 15.69
C LEU A 137 4.20 -0.16 16.42
N ASP A 138 5.44 -0.37 16.86
CA ASP A 138 5.88 -1.59 17.54
C ASP A 138 5.55 -2.88 16.75
N PRO A 139 5.93 -2.96 15.46
CA PRO A 139 5.60 -4.14 14.65
C PRO A 139 6.19 -5.41 15.28
N PRO A 140 5.59 -6.59 15.03
CA PRO A 140 6.01 -7.84 15.66
C PRO A 140 7.52 -8.09 15.58
N GLY A 141 8.15 -8.28 16.74
CA GLY A 141 9.60 -8.49 16.85
C GLY A 141 10.46 -7.22 16.82
N MET A 142 9.87 -6.03 16.70
CA MET A 142 10.58 -4.75 16.63
C MET A 142 9.96 -3.69 17.58
N PRO A 143 9.99 -3.90 18.91
CA PRO A 143 9.47 -2.92 19.87
C PRO A 143 10.26 -1.60 19.81
N GLY A 144 9.56 -0.48 19.96
CA GLY A 144 10.16 0.86 19.87
C GLY A 144 10.41 1.32 18.43
N ARG A 145 9.98 0.57 17.43
CA ARG A 145 10.13 0.91 16.01
C ARG A 145 8.80 1.32 15.37
N ALA A 146 8.92 2.02 14.25
CA ALA A 146 7.80 2.35 13.40
C ALA A 146 8.09 1.95 11.96
N LEU A 147 7.16 1.23 11.36
CA LEU A 147 7.27 0.71 10.01
C LEU A 147 6.33 1.48 9.09
N ILE A 148 6.87 2.05 8.03
CA ILE A 148 6.07 2.73 7.01
C ILE A 148 5.39 1.69 6.13
N LEU A 149 4.08 1.50 6.33
CA LEU A 149 3.30 0.50 5.60
C LEU A 149 2.82 1.02 4.24
N ALA A 150 2.53 2.31 4.16
CA ALA A 150 1.96 2.89 2.96
C ALA A 150 2.22 4.39 2.84
N ARG A 151 2.26 4.87 1.60
CA ARG A 151 2.36 6.28 1.24
C ARG A 151 1.37 6.59 0.12
N TRP A 152 0.67 7.71 0.24
CA TRP A 152 -0.19 8.19 -0.85
C TRP A 152 -0.06 9.70 -1.05
N PRO A 153 0.14 10.16 -2.30
CA PRO A 153 0.09 11.58 -2.61
C PRO A 153 -1.33 12.12 -2.37
N LEU A 154 -1.41 13.27 -1.71
CA LEU A 154 -2.64 14.02 -1.55
C LEU A 154 -3.00 14.71 -2.88
N GLY A 155 -4.24 14.56 -3.31
CA GLY A 155 -4.74 15.06 -4.58
C GLY A 155 -4.22 14.27 -5.78
N GLY A 156 -3.53 13.16 -5.53
CA GLY A 156 -3.01 12.25 -6.54
C GLY A 156 -3.98 11.12 -6.88
N ALA A 157 -3.81 10.56 -8.08
CA ALA A 157 -4.63 9.51 -8.65
C ALA A 157 -4.16 8.09 -8.27
N ALA A 158 -3.73 7.83 -7.02
CA ALA A 158 -3.13 6.54 -6.65
C ALA A 158 -4.08 5.34 -6.92
N GLY A 159 -3.77 4.57 -7.97
CA GLY A 159 -4.57 3.54 -8.65
C GLY A 159 -6.00 3.95 -9.01
N ALA A 160 -6.16 5.22 -9.42
CA ALA A 160 -7.33 5.70 -10.16
C ALA A 160 -7.06 5.74 -11.67
N THR A 161 -5.80 5.59 -12.09
CA THR A 161 -5.41 5.57 -13.49
C THR A 161 -5.49 4.15 -14.02
N GLU A 162 -6.23 3.97 -15.09
CA GLU A 162 -6.36 2.69 -15.79
C GLU A 162 -4.98 2.16 -16.22
N VAL A 163 -4.76 0.87 -15.99
CA VAL A 163 -3.68 0.11 -16.61
C VAL A 163 -4.22 -0.46 -17.91
N ASP A 164 -3.63 -0.07 -19.04
CA ASP A 164 -3.97 -0.59 -20.36
C ASP A 164 -3.01 -1.71 -20.81
N ALA A 165 -3.32 -2.36 -21.93
CA ALA A 165 -2.50 -3.47 -22.45
C ALA A 165 -1.07 -3.06 -22.80
N GLY A 166 -0.86 -1.80 -23.23
CA GLY A 166 0.47 -1.28 -23.56
C GLY A 166 1.31 -1.11 -22.30
N GLU A 167 0.70 -0.65 -21.22
CA GLU A 167 1.37 -0.56 -19.92
C GLU A 167 1.71 -1.94 -19.36
N VAL A 168 0.79 -2.91 -19.46
CA VAL A 168 1.10 -4.31 -19.09
C VAL A 168 2.32 -4.80 -19.85
N HIS A 169 2.39 -4.56 -21.16
CA HIS A 169 3.55 -4.98 -21.96
C HIS A 169 4.84 -4.30 -21.51
N ARG A 170 4.79 -2.99 -21.21
CA ARG A 170 5.94 -2.24 -20.69
C ARG A 170 6.46 -2.84 -19.38
N VAL A 171 5.58 -3.13 -18.43
CA VAL A 171 5.96 -3.75 -17.15
C VAL A 171 6.55 -5.14 -17.37
N LEU A 172 5.93 -5.96 -18.21
CA LEU A 172 6.43 -7.31 -18.52
C LEU A 172 7.77 -7.32 -19.26
N ASP A 173 8.09 -6.27 -20.02
CA ASP A 173 9.38 -6.07 -20.68
C ASP A 173 10.46 -5.64 -19.69
N VAL A 174 10.13 -4.75 -18.77
CA VAL A 174 11.05 -4.33 -17.70
C VAL A 174 11.40 -5.50 -16.78
N LEU A 175 10.45 -6.41 -16.54
CA LEU A 175 10.61 -7.62 -15.76
C LEU A 175 11.07 -8.83 -16.59
N ALA A 176 11.64 -8.63 -17.79
CA ALA A 176 11.99 -9.72 -18.70
C ALA A 176 12.90 -10.78 -18.07
N ASP A 177 13.85 -10.35 -17.25
CA ASP A 177 14.89 -11.18 -16.63
C ASP A 177 14.43 -11.90 -15.36
N ALA A 178 13.22 -11.62 -14.86
CA ALA A 178 12.62 -12.31 -13.73
C ALA A 178 11.46 -13.22 -14.19
N PRO A 179 11.31 -14.45 -13.65
CA PRO A 179 10.09 -15.22 -13.78
C PRO A 179 8.90 -14.47 -13.16
N ARG A 180 7.82 -14.35 -13.94
CA ARG A 180 6.58 -13.67 -13.55
C ARG A 180 5.40 -14.27 -14.28
N TRP A 181 4.24 -14.25 -13.61
CA TRP A 181 2.98 -14.73 -14.13
C TRP A 181 1.90 -13.70 -13.85
N VAL A 182 1.16 -13.35 -14.90
CA VAL A 182 0.00 -12.46 -14.77
C VAL A 182 -1.12 -13.20 -14.05
N ILE A 183 -1.69 -12.59 -13.02
CA ILE A 183 -2.87 -13.09 -12.31
C ILE A 183 -3.98 -12.04 -12.33
N GLY A 184 -5.08 -12.28 -11.62
CA GLY A 184 -6.09 -11.28 -11.35
C GLY A 184 -6.84 -10.85 -12.60
N GLY A 185 -7.27 -9.59 -12.68
CA GLY A 185 -8.11 -9.12 -13.78
C GLY A 185 -7.45 -9.29 -15.16
N TRP A 186 -6.16 -8.98 -15.26
CA TRP A 186 -5.40 -9.19 -16.49
C TRP A 186 -5.11 -10.66 -16.78
N GLY A 187 -5.02 -11.52 -15.77
CA GLY A 187 -4.89 -12.97 -15.92
C GLY A 187 -6.15 -13.60 -16.52
N VAL A 188 -7.32 -13.19 -16.03
CA VAL A 188 -8.63 -13.57 -16.57
C VAL A 188 -8.75 -13.18 -18.04
N ASP A 189 -8.45 -11.91 -18.38
CA ASP A 189 -8.51 -11.42 -19.76
C ASP A 189 -7.47 -12.09 -20.66
N ALA A 190 -6.29 -12.43 -20.12
CA ALA A 190 -5.29 -13.20 -20.86
C ALA A 190 -5.83 -14.59 -21.26
N LEU A 191 -6.49 -15.28 -20.33
CA LEU A 191 -7.09 -16.60 -20.60
C LEU A 191 -8.28 -16.49 -21.58
N ALA A 192 -9.07 -15.43 -21.48
CA ALA A 192 -10.18 -15.15 -22.40
C ALA A 192 -9.68 -14.79 -23.81
N GLY A 193 -8.49 -14.21 -23.91
CA GLY A 193 -7.91 -13.71 -25.15
C GLY A 193 -8.50 -12.37 -25.63
N GLU A 194 -9.37 -11.76 -24.83
CA GLU A 194 -9.98 -10.45 -25.06
C GLU A 194 -10.09 -9.68 -23.75
N ARG A 195 -10.14 -8.35 -23.85
CA ARG A 195 -10.30 -7.48 -22.69
C ARG A 195 -11.78 -7.38 -22.31
N THR A 196 -12.16 -7.83 -21.11
CA THR A 196 -13.57 -7.89 -20.68
C THR A 196 -14.01 -6.65 -19.91
N ARG A 197 -13.08 -5.92 -19.29
CA ARG A 197 -13.35 -4.68 -18.53
C ARG A 197 -12.10 -3.77 -18.42
N PRO A 198 -12.23 -2.55 -17.88
CA PRO A 198 -11.08 -1.79 -17.38
C PRO A 198 -10.43 -2.42 -16.15
N HIS A 199 -9.11 -2.23 -16.05
CA HIS A 199 -8.26 -2.69 -14.95
C HIS A 199 -7.52 -1.48 -14.37
N HIS A 200 -7.49 -1.39 -13.05
CA HIS A 200 -6.80 -0.31 -12.31
C HIS A 200 -5.36 -0.67 -11.91
N ASP A 201 -5.01 -1.93 -12.07
CA ASP A 201 -3.82 -2.60 -11.57
C ASP A 201 -3.36 -3.70 -12.54
N LEU A 202 -2.13 -4.16 -12.34
CA LEU A 202 -1.59 -5.39 -12.91
C LEU A 202 -1.08 -6.27 -11.77
N ASP A 203 -1.75 -7.40 -11.54
CA ASP A 203 -1.33 -8.38 -10.55
C ASP A 203 -0.29 -9.36 -11.12
N LEU A 204 0.78 -9.59 -10.37
CA LEU A 204 1.87 -10.48 -10.73
C LEU A 204 2.22 -11.42 -9.58
N LEU A 205 2.33 -12.71 -9.89
CA LEU A 205 3.15 -13.63 -9.11
C LEU A 205 4.59 -13.57 -9.60
N VAL A 206 5.54 -13.48 -8.67
CA VAL A 206 6.98 -13.50 -8.93
C VAL A 206 7.70 -14.51 -8.05
N GLU A 207 8.88 -14.96 -8.46
CA GLU A 207 9.71 -15.80 -7.60
C GLU A 207 10.35 -15.00 -6.47
N ALA A 208 10.28 -15.54 -5.25
CA ALA A 208 10.79 -14.86 -4.06
C ALA A 208 12.29 -14.56 -4.12
N ASP A 209 13.06 -15.41 -4.80
CA ASP A 209 14.50 -15.25 -4.94
C ASP A 209 14.86 -14.10 -5.92
N ASP A 210 13.92 -13.68 -6.77
CA ASP A 210 14.07 -12.57 -7.72
C ASP A 210 13.51 -11.24 -7.21
N LEU A 211 12.96 -11.18 -6.00
CA LEU A 211 12.32 -9.97 -5.44
C LEU A 211 13.21 -8.71 -5.54
N ALA A 212 14.51 -8.86 -5.27
CA ALA A 212 15.45 -7.74 -5.37
C ALA A 212 15.58 -7.21 -6.80
N ALA A 213 15.61 -8.11 -7.79
CA ALA A 213 15.68 -7.75 -9.21
C ALA A 213 14.35 -7.14 -9.69
N VAL A 214 13.21 -7.69 -9.25
CA VAL A 214 11.87 -7.17 -9.53
C VAL A 214 11.73 -5.73 -9.02
N LEU A 215 12.04 -5.49 -7.75
CA LEU A 215 11.97 -4.15 -7.15
C LEU A 215 12.87 -3.14 -7.88
N ALA A 216 14.12 -3.53 -8.17
CA ALA A 216 15.05 -2.67 -8.91
C ALA A 216 14.61 -2.40 -10.36
N ALA A 217 13.93 -3.36 -11.00
CA ALA A 217 13.39 -3.19 -12.34
C ALA A 217 12.17 -2.27 -12.34
N LEU A 218 11.22 -2.48 -11.42
CA LEU A 218 10.07 -1.60 -11.21
C LEU A 218 10.51 -0.16 -10.91
N ASP A 219 11.48 0.02 -10.02
CA ASP A 219 12.04 1.34 -9.67
C ASP A 219 12.58 2.08 -10.90
N ARG A 220 13.36 1.39 -11.75
CA ARG A 220 13.86 1.96 -13.03
C ARG A 220 12.74 2.31 -14.01
N ALA A 221 11.58 1.66 -13.92
CA ALA A 221 10.40 1.96 -14.72
C ALA A 221 9.49 3.03 -14.11
N GLY A 222 9.86 3.58 -12.95
CA GLY A 222 9.12 4.62 -12.24
C GLY A 222 8.11 4.08 -11.23
N TYR A 223 8.05 2.77 -11.01
CA TYR A 223 7.17 2.15 -10.01
C TYR A 223 7.90 2.00 -8.68
N ARG A 224 7.33 2.53 -7.61
CA ARG A 224 7.86 2.40 -6.24
C ARG A 224 6.82 1.77 -5.33
N PRO A 225 7.21 0.98 -4.32
CA PRO A 225 6.26 0.49 -3.32
C PRO A 225 5.45 1.66 -2.72
N GLY A 226 4.14 1.64 -2.97
CA GLY A 226 3.19 2.59 -2.40
C GLY A 226 2.48 2.01 -1.18
N PHE A 227 2.40 0.69 -1.09
CA PHE A 227 1.70 -0.02 -0.03
C PHE A 227 2.25 -1.45 0.14
N VAL A 228 2.29 -1.92 1.38
CA VAL A 228 2.63 -3.30 1.73
C VAL A 228 1.41 -3.96 2.38
N TRP A 229 0.95 -5.06 1.81
CA TRP A 229 -0.23 -5.80 2.26
C TRP A 229 -0.04 -6.36 3.67
N SER A 230 -1.12 -6.49 4.44
CA SER A 230 -1.06 -7.01 5.83
C SER A 230 -0.56 -8.46 5.91
N GLU A 231 -0.76 -9.25 4.85
CA GLU A 231 -0.19 -10.60 4.75
C GLU A 231 1.32 -10.59 4.49
N ASN A 232 1.95 -9.45 4.23
CA ASN A 232 3.36 -9.38 3.88
C ASN A 232 4.26 -10.06 4.92
N ARG A 233 5.28 -10.76 4.41
CA ARG A 233 6.42 -11.21 5.20
C ARG A 233 7.68 -10.66 4.60
N TRP A 234 8.40 -9.87 5.38
CA TRP A 234 9.71 -9.35 5.01
C TRP A 234 10.69 -10.48 4.68
N GLN A 235 11.26 -10.43 3.48
CA GLN A 235 12.27 -11.35 2.98
C GLN A 235 13.66 -10.71 3.05
N GLY A 236 14.70 -11.52 3.18
CA GLY A 236 16.10 -11.05 3.24
C GLY A 236 16.68 -11.08 4.66
N GLU A 237 17.96 -10.70 4.77
CA GLU A 237 18.71 -10.64 6.03
C GLU A 237 19.48 -9.32 6.15
N GLY A 238 19.68 -8.83 7.38
CA GLY A 238 20.40 -7.58 7.65
C GLY A 238 19.58 -6.34 7.30
N ASP A 239 20.24 -5.31 6.77
CA ASP A 239 19.64 -3.97 6.54
C ASP A 239 18.76 -3.88 5.28
N ARG A 240 18.51 -4.99 4.58
CA ARG A 240 17.75 -4.99 3.33
C ARG A 240 16.60 -5.99 3.39
N LEU A 241 15.50 -5.53 3.98
CA LEU A 241 14.22 -6.23 4.01
C LEU A 241 13.42 -5.91 2.73
N LEU A 242 12.91 -6.95 2.07
CA LEU A 242 12.12 -6.84 0.85
C LEU A 242 10.69 -7.32 1.13
N PRO A 243 9.65 -6.58 0.73
CA PRO A 243 8.29 -7.05 0.90
C PRO A 243 7.98 -8.22 -0.05
N SER A 244 7.33 -9.26 0.46
CA SER A 244 6.80 -10.38 -0.32
C SER A 244 5.44 -10.11 -0.95
N ALA A 245 4.69 -9.13 -0.44
CA ALA A 245 3.37 -8.75 -0.94
C ALA A 245 3.24 -7.22 -0.87
N PHE A 246 3.21 -6.55 -2.02
CA PHE A 246 3.15 -5.09 -2.09
C PHE A 246 2.52 -4.59 -3.38
N ALA A 247 1.94 -3.39 -3.31
CA ALA A 247 1.52 -2.62 -4.47
C ALA A 247 2.59 -1.58 -4.81
N ALA A 248 3.10 -1.62 -6.04
CA ALA A 248 3.98 -0.59 -6.58
C ALA A 248 3.17 0.39 -7.46
N VAL A 249 3.45 1.68 -7.31
CA VAL A 249 2.71 2.74 -7.99
C VAL A 249 3.68 3.65 -8.73
N ASP A 250 3.30 4.13 -9.91
CA ASP A 250 4.06 5.13 -10.66
C ASP A 250 3.52 6.57 -10.47
N ASP A 251 4.21 7.56 -11.02
CA ASP A 251 3.80 8.97 -10.94
C ASP A 251 2.43 9.26 -11.59
N ALA A 252 2.00 8.41 -12.52
CA ALA A 252 0.67 8.51 -13.13
C ALA A 252 -0.41 7.86 -12.25
N GLY A 253 -0.04 7.21 -11.16
CA GLY A 253 -0.95 6.50 -10.27
C GLY A 253 -1.40 5.15 -10.82
N ARG A 254 -0.65 4.52 -11.73
CA ARG A 254 -0.90 3.14 -12.19
C ARG A 254 -0.29 2.17 -11.19
N GLU A 255 -0.92 1.02 -11.00
CA GLU A 255 -0.58 0.08 -9.92
C GLU A 255 -0.10 -1.26 -10.48
N VAL A 256 0.93 -1.84 -9.86
CA VAL A 256 1.40 -3.20 -10.09
C VAL A 256 1.43 -3.91 -8.74
N ASP A 257 0.53 -4.87 -8.55
CA ASP A 257 0.48 -5.69 -7.35
C ASP A 257 1.38 -6.91 -7.50
N VAL A 258 2.29 -7.10 -6.55
CA VAL A 258 3.31 -8.14 -6.61
C VAL A 258 3.18 -9.04 -5.39
N HIS A 259 3.00 -10.34 -5.65
CA HIS A 259 2.99 -11.39 -4.65
C HIS A 259 4.10 -12.41 -4.94
N ALA A 260 4.96 -12.66 -3.96
CA ALA A 260 6.07 -13.57 -4.10
C ALA A 260 5.70 -15.01 -3.72
N VAL A 261 6.19 -15.96 -4.51
CA VAL A 261 6.04 -17.39 -4.28
C VAL A 261 7.40 -18.10 -4.27
N ARG A 262 7.46 -19.24 -3.59
CA ARG A 262 8.48 -20.27 -3.81
C ARG A 262 7.80 -21.52 -4.36
N PHE A 263 8.58 -22.43 -4.92
CA PHE A 263 8.05 -23.67 -5.47
C PHE A 263 8.33 -24.87 -4.57
N ASP A 264 7.30 -25.65 -4.26
CA ASP A 264 7.41 -27.02 -3.75
C ASP A 264 7.07 -27.98 -4.89
N GLY A 265 8.11 -28.44 -5.60
CA GLY A 265 7.94 -29.09 -6.90
C GLY A 265 7.39 -28.11 -7.93
N ASP A 266 6.23 -28.42 -8.51
CA ASP A 266 5.51 -27.54 -9.46
C ASP A 266 4.33 -26.79 -8.80
N ARG A 267 4.29 -26.78 -7.47
CA ARG A 267 3.30 -26.02 -6.71
C ARG A 267 3.89 -24.68 -6.30
N PRO A 268 3.32 -23.54 -6.72
CA PRO A 268 3.66 -22.26 -6.13
C PRO A 268 3.08 -22.16 -4.71
N VAL A 269 3.89 -21.70 -3.78
CA VAL A 269 3.57 -21.51 -2.37
C VAL A 269 3.86 -20.05 -2.02
N PRO A 270 2.85 -19.25 -1.63
CA PRO A 270 3.06 -17.88 -1.17
C PRO A 270 4.09 -17.82 -0.05
N VAL A 271 5.04 -16.88 -0.13
CA VAL A 271 5.97 -16.63 0.98
C VAL A 271 5.46 -15.57 1.96
N SER A 272 4.33 -14.95 1.63
CA SER A 272 3.53 -14.12 2.53
C SER A 272 2.78 -14.98 3.58
N ALA A 273 1.99 -14.36 4.43
CA ALA A 273 1.08 -15.01 5.37
C ALA A 273 -0.25 -15.41 4.73
N SER A 274 -0.36 -15.36 3.39
CA SER A 274 -1.56 -15.79 2.66
C SER A 274 -1.91 -17.24 2.99
N SER A 275 -3.20 -17.50 3.21
CA SER A 275 -3.72 -18.86 3.40
C SER A 275 -4.09 -19.56 2.09
N VAL A 276 -3.92 -18.90 0.95
CA VAL A 276 -4.27 -19.44 -0.37
C VAL A 276 -3.40 -20.65 -0.69
N VAL A 277 -4.03 -21.76 -1.07
CA VAL A 277 -3.34 -22.99 -1.48
C VAL A 277 -3.53 -23.20 -2.98
N LEU A 278 -2.56 -22.72 -3.76
CA LEU A 278 -2.57 -22.85 -5.21
C LEU A 278 -2.37 -24.31 -5.66
N PRO A 279 -3.03 -24.78 -6.73
CA PRO A 279 -2.86 -26.14 -7.25
C PRO A 279 -1.47 -26.39 -7.85
N VAL A 280 -1.09 -27.65 -8.03
CA VAL A 280 0.11 -28.02 -8.81
C VAL A 280 -0.10 -27.58 -10.25
N GLY A 281 0.91 -26.96 -10.87
CA GLY A 281 0.81 -26.44 -12.23
C GLY A 281 -0.04 -25.18 -12.35
N ALA A 282 -0.37 -24.52 -11.23
CA ALA A 282 -1.15 -23.27 -11.19
C ALA A 282 -0.63 -22.17 -12.12
N LEU A 283 0.66 -22.20 -12.48
CA LEU A 283 1.34 -21.20 -13.30
C LEU A 283 1.78 -21.73 -14.67
N GLY A 284 1.17 -22.83 -15.10
CA GLY A 284 1.46 -23.51 -16.36
C GLY A 284 0.69 -22.99 -17.59
N ALA A 285 -0.15 -21.97 -17.44
CA ALA A 285 -0.97 -21.45 -18.52
C ALA A 285 -0.26 -20.34 -19.33
N THR A 286 -0.73 -20.16 -20.57
CA THR A 286 -0.42 -19.00 -21.39
C THR A 286 -1.68 -18.39 -21.95
N GLY A 287 -1.76 -17.07 -21.93
CA GLY A 287 -2.88 -16.29 -22.47
C GLY A 287 -2.43 -15.23 -23.47
N ARG A 288 -3.34 -14.34 -23.87
CA ARG A 288 -3.06 -13.21 -24.77
C ARG A 288 -3.60 -11.89 -24.23
N ILE A 289 -2.72 -10.89 -24.15
CA ILE A 289 -3.09 -9.51 -23.83
C ILE A 289 -2.69 -8.64 -25.02
N GLY A 290 -3.63 -7.95 -25.65
CA GLY A 290 -3.34 -7.09 -26.81
C GLY A 290 -2.58 -7.82 -27.93
N GLY A 291 -2.86 -9.11 -28.16
CA GLY A 291 -2.19 -9.96 -29.15
C GLY A 291 -0.86 -10.59 -28.70
N ARG A 292 -0.22 -10.09 -27.65
CA ARG A 292 1.02 -10.64 -27.08
C ARG A 292 0.72 -11.87 -26.21
N VAL A 293 1.49 -12.94 -26.40
CA VAL A 293 1.42 -14.12 -25.52
C VAL A 293 2.07 -13.80 -24.18
N VAL A 294 1.39 -14.13 -23.09
CA VAL A 294 1.86 -13.91 -21.71
C VAL A 294 1.77 -15.21 -20.91
N ARG A 295 2.67 -15.38 -19.94
CA ARG A 295 2.55 -16.42 -18.89
C ARG A 295 1.54 -15.95 -17.86
N CYS A 296 0.60 -16.80 -17.48
CA CYS A 296 -0.45 -16.45 -16.52
C CYS A 296 -0.83 -17.64 -15.64
N ALA A 297 -1.62 -17.38 -14.61
CA ALA A 297 -2.25 -18.44 -13.82
C ALA A 297 -3.25 -19.26 -14.66
N THR A 298 -3.49 -20.51 -14.26
CA THR A 298 -4.56 -21.34 -14.82
C THR A 298 -5.93 -20.85 -14.36
N ALA A 299 -6.99 -21.20 -15.09
CA ALA A 299 -8.35 -20.84 -14.69
C ALA A 299 -8.71 -21.39 -13.28
N ASP A 300 -8.26 -22.60 -12.94
CA ASP A 300 -8.44 -23.18 -11.60
C ASP A 300 -7.70 -22.39 -10.52
N ALA A 301 -6.48 -21.92 -10.80
CA ALA A 301 -5.72 -21.11 -9.87
C ALA A 301 -6.36 -19.73 -9.64
N GLU A 302 -6.84 -19.09 -10.71
CA GLU A 302 -7.60 -17.84 -10.62
C GLU A 302 -8.87 -18.02 -9.77
N LEU A 303 -9.61 -19.12 -9.96
CA LEU A 303 -10.79 -19.42 -9.13
C LEU A 303 -10.43 -19.53 -7.65
N VAL A 304 -9.36 -20.24 -7.31
CA VAL A 304 -8.87 -20.37 -5.93
C VAL A 304 -8.49 -19.00 -5.34
N MET A 305 -7.89 -18.11 -6.13
CA MET A 305 -7.56 -16.75 -5.67
C MET A 305 -8.79 -15.85 -5.50
N HIS A 306 -9.92 -16.19 -6.14
CA HIS A 306 -11.22 -15.52 -5.98
C HIS A 306 -12.12 -16.19 -4.92
N GLU A 307 -11.58 -17.08 -4.08
CA GLU A 307 -12.30 -17.68 -2.95
C GLU A 307 -11.95 -16.96 -1.63
N GLY A 308 -12.91 -16.92 -0.69
CA GLY A 308 -12.64 -16.53 0.70
C GLY A 308 -13.09 -15.13 1.14
N TYR A 309 -13.69 -14.32 0.27
CA TYR A 309 -14.27 -13.02 0.63
C TYR A 309 -15.51 -12.67 -0.23
N PRO A 310 -16.39 -11.76 0.23
CA PRO A 310 -17.49 -11.26 -0.60
C PRO A 310 -16.95 -10.61 -1.88
N LEU A 311 -17.26 -11.20 -3.02
CA LEU A 311 -16.80 -10.71 -4.32
C LEU A 311 -17.60 -9.46 -4.71
N PRO A 312 -16.96 -8.34 -5.11
CA PRO A 312 -17.64 -7.25 -5.78
C PRO A 312 -18.31 -7.75 -7.07
N GLU A 313 -19.39 -7.12 -7.53
CA GLU A 313 -20.14 -7.52 -8.74
C GLU A 313 -19.24 -7.73 -9.97
N ARG A 314 -18.18 -6.91 -10.13
CA ARG A 314 -17.18 -7.07 -11.20
C ARG A 314 -16.47 -8.43 -11.18
N GLN A 315 -16.22 -9.00 -10.01
CA GLN A 315 -15.57 -10.29 -9.84
C GLN A 315 -16.55 -11.47 -10.04
N GLU A 316 -17.87 -11.25 -9.98
CA GLU A 316 -18.85 -12.30 -10.31
C GLU A 316 -18.79 -12.68 -11.79
N ALA A 317 -18.62 -11.68 -12.67
CA ALA A 317 -18.44 -11.89 -14.11
C ALA A 317 -17.12 -12.63 -14.41
N ASP A 318 -16.03 -12.23 -13.75
CA ASP A 318 -14.70 -12.86 -13.84
C ASP A 318 -14.80 -14.35 -13.42
N VAL A 319 -15.42 -14.66 -12.28
CA VAL A 319 -15.63 -16.03 -11.80
C VAL A 319 -16.51 -16.85 -12.75
N ALA A 320 -17.58 -16.27 -13.29
CA ALA A 320 -18.43 -16.97 -14.24
C ALA A 320 -17.68 -17.32 -15.54
N LEU A 321 -16.79 -16.45 -16.00
CA LEU A 321 -15.93 -16.69 -17.15
C LEU A 321 -14.88 -17.76 -16.84
N LEU A 322 -14.19 -17.66 -15.71
CA LEU A 322 -13.20 -18.64 -15.26
C LEU A 322 -13.80 -20.05 -15.15
N ARG A 323 -15.01 -20.20 -14.61
CA ARG A 323 -15.72 -21.49 -14.56
C ARG A 323 -15.97 -22.10 -15.94
N ARG A 324 -16.25 -21.27 -16.96
CA ARG A 324 -16.39 -21.75 -18.35
C ARG A 324 -15.06 -22.19 -18.91
N LEU A 325 -14.01 -21.39 -18.71
CA LEU A 325 -12.65 -21.68 -19.20
C LEU A 325 -12.05 -22.93 -18.55
N ALA A 326 -12.32 -23.17 -17.25
CA ALA A 326 -11.90 -24.38 -16.54
C ALA A 326 -12.62 -25.65 -17.03
N ALA A 327 -13.83 -25.52 -17.59
CA ALA A 327 -14.63 -26.65 -18.06
C ALA A 327 -14.26 -27.15 -19.47
N GLY A 328 -13.48 -26.39 -20.25
CA GLY A 328 -13.06 -26.72 -21.62
C GLY A 328 -13.86 -26.00 -22.69
#